data_AF-A0A841ZZW7-F1
#
_entry.id   AF-A0A841ZZW7-F1
#
_cell.length_a   1.000
_cell.length_b   1.000
_cell.length_c   1.000
_cell.angle_alpha   90.00
_cell.angle_beta   90.00
_cell.angle_gamma   90.00
#
_symmetry.space_group_name_H-M   'P 1'
#
loop_
_entity.id
_entity.type
_entity.pdbx_description
1 polymer ?
#
loop_
_entity_poly.entity_id
_entity_poly.type
_entity_poly.pdbx_seq_one_letter_code
_entity_poly.pdbx_strand_id
1 'polypeptide(L)'
;MKQELKYGWTITSNQAIRAYQDVDGNLAIFTEVKEFGDPMPLLIDLSEDEAKVTAIPHMVNAVHVKLTKEIEVVWSSEYYQTAATEAIYEEE
;
A
#
# COMPACT_ATOMS: atom_id res chain seq x y z
N MET A 1 -7.16 6.89 8.99
CA MET A 1 -8.41 6.09 8.91
C MET A 1 -8.15 4.70 9.45
N LYS A 2 -9.14 4.00 10.04
CA LYS A 2 -8.98 2.65 10.62
C LYS A 2 -9.98 1.67 9.96
N GLN A 3 -9.53 0.48 9.59
CA GLN A 3 -10.35 -0.59 9.01
C GLN A 3 -10.03 -1.94 9.66
N GLU A 4 -11.06 -2.75 9.91
CA GLU A 4 -10.88 -4.15 10.36
C GLU A 4 -10.67 -5.08 9.17
N LEU A 5 -9.81 -6.07 9.38
CA LEU A 5 -9.38 -7.09 8.42
C LEU A 5 -9.61 -8.48 9.02
N LYS A 6 -9.37 -9.53 8.22
CA LYS A 6 -9.37 -10.91 8.73
C LYS A 6 -8.42 -11.13 9.92
N TYR A 7 -8.73 -12.19 10.67
CA TYR A 7 -7.97 -12.66 11.83
C TYR A 7 -7.80 -11.64 12.96
N GLY A 8 -8.67 -10.63 13.01
CA GLY A 8 -8.64 -9.56 14.01
C GLY A 8 -7.56 -8.52 13.77
N TRP A 9 -6.94 -8.50 12.58
CA TRP A 9 -6.03 -7.42 12.21
C TRP A 9 -6.79 -6.13 11.95
N THR A 10 -6.15 -5.01 12.26
CA THR A 10 -6.65 -3.69 11.90
C THR A 10 -5.58 -2.93 11.15
N ILE A 11 -6.00 -2.11 10.19
CA ILE A 11 -5.10 -1.27 9.42
C ILE A 11 -5.43 0.20 9.61
N THR A 12 -4.39 1.02 9.76
CA THR A 12 -4.46 2.47 9.73
C THR A 12 -3.58 3.06 8.63
N SER A 13 -4.03 4.17 8.05
CA SER A 13 -3.30 4.88 6.98
C SER A 13 -3.40 6.39 7.15
N ASN A 14 -2.30 7.10 6.81
CA ASN A 14 -2.22 8.56 6.76
C ASN A 14 -2.86 9.17 5.49
N GLN A 15 -3.16 8.35 4.48
CA GLN A 15 -3.87 8.75 3.25
C GLN A 15 -5.08 7.85 2.98
N ALA A 16 -6.02 8.33 2.16
CA ALA A 16 -7.18 7.55 1.74
C ALA A 16 -6.71 6.36 0.90
N ILE A 17 -7.22 5.17 1.23
CA ILE A 17 -6.79 3.91 0.62
C ILE A 17 -8.00 3.07 0.20
N ARG A 18 -7.78 2.22 -0.80
CA ARG A 18 -8.63 1.09 -1.15
C ARG A 18 -7.90 -0.19 -0.78
N ALA A 19 -8.53 -1.02 0.04
CA ALA A 19 -7.99 -2.30 0.47
C ALA A 19 -8.88 -3.43 -0.05
N TYR A 20 -8.27 -4.41 -0.70
CA TYR A 20 -8.92 -5.63 -1.18
C TYR A 20 -8.36 -6.81 -0.40
N GLN A 21 -9.24 -7.61 0.20
CA GLN A 21 -8.85 -8.79 0.95
C GLN A 21 -9.55 -10.02 0.38
N ASP A 22 -8.78 -11.08 0.15
CA ASP A 22 -9.30 -12.33 -0.38
C ASP A 22 -9.72 -13.34 0.73
N VAL A 23 -10.06 -14.55 0.30
CA VAL A 23 -10.50 -15.63 1.19
C VAL A 23 -9.37 -16.19 2.07
N ASP A 24 -8.13 -16.07 1.65
CA ASP A 24 -6.97 -16.62 2.35
C ASP A 24 -6.28 -15.58 3.24
N GLY A 25 -6.76 -14.32 3.22
CA GLY A 25 -6.26 -13.24 4.04
C GLY A 25 -5.23 -12.35 3.35
N ASN A 26 -4.94 -12.61 2.07
CA ASN A 26 -4.03 -11.78 1.28
C ASN A 26 -4.68 -10.41 1.05
N LEU A 27 -3.89 -9.37 1.24
CA LEU A 27 -4.31 -7.99 1.24
C LEU A 27 -3.56 -7.22 0.15
N ALA A 28 -4.31 -6.55 -0.72
CA ALA A 28 -3.78 -5.57 -1.66
C ALA A 28 -4.29 -4.17 -1.29
N ILE A 29 -3.37 -3.23 -1.08
CA ILE A 29 -3.69 -1.87 -0.64
C ILE A 29 -3.19 -0.87 -1.67
N PHE A 30 -4.08 0.00 -2.11
CA PHE A 30 -3.81 1.09 -3.05
C PHE A 30 -4.13 2.43 -2.39
N THR A 31 -3.39 3.47 -2.76
CA THR A 31 -3.80 4.85 -2.50
C THR A 31 -5.02 5.21 -3.36
N GLU A 32 -5.86 6.13 -2.90
CA GLU A 32 -6.96 6.67 -3.71
C GLU A 32 -6.51 7.73 -4.72
N VAL A 33 -5.24 8.14 -4.68
CA VAL A 33 -4.74 9.18 -5.57
C VAL A 33 -4.61 8.65 -6.99
N LYS A 34 -5.08 9.43 -7.96
CA LYS A 34 -4.84 9.16 -9.38
C LYS A 34 -3.38 9.44 -9.69
N GLU A 35 -2.58 8.39 -9.68
CA GLU A 35 -1.18 8.44 -10.11
C GLU A 35 -1.08 8.32 -11.64
N PHE A 36 0.00 8.84 -12.20
CA PHE A 36 0.38 8.65 -13.59
C PHE A 36 1.14 7.32 -13.68
N GLY A 37 0.71 6.40 -14.56
CA GLY A 37 1.29 5.05 -14.66
C GLY A 37 0.44 3.96 -14.00
N ASP A 38 1.02 2.77 -13.84
CA ASP A 38 0.33 1.59 -13.28
C ASP A 38 0.43 1.61 -11.74
N PRO A 39 -0.69 1.73 -11.00
CA PRO A 39 -0.65 1.81 -9.54
C PRO A 39 -0.22 0.46 -8.95
N MET A 40 0.96 0.42 -8.33
CA MET A 40 1.47 -0.79 -7.70
C MET A 40 0.97 -0.91 -6.25
N PRO A 41 0.32 -2.02 -5.86
CA PRO A 41 -0.20 -2.18 -4.50
C PRO A 41 0.89 -2.50 -3.48
N LEU A 42 0.62 -2.13 -2.22
CA LEU A 42 1.23 -2.78 -1.06
C LEU A 42 0.54 -4.14 -0.86
N LEU A 43 1.35 -5.20 -0.82
CA LEU A 43 0.86 -6.57 -0.62
C LEU A 43 1.26 -7.09 0.75
N ILE A 44 0.28 -7.65 1.47
CA ILE A 44 0.48 -8.24 2.80
C ILE A 44 -0.30 -9.55 2.88
N ASP A 45 0.37 -10.64 3.22
CA ASP A 45 -0.28 -11.91 3.54
C ASP A 45 -0.56 -11.93 5.04
N LEU A 46 -1.83 -12.07 5.42
CA LEU A 46 -2.22 -12.13 6.83
C LEU A 46 -2.58 -13.55 7.24
N SER A 47 -2.18 -13.92 8.46
CA SER A 47 -2.65 -15.09 9.16
C SER A 47 -3.12 -14.72 10.57
N GLU A 48 -3.46 -15.71 11.39
CA GLU A 48 -3.81 -15.47 12.78
C GLU A 48 -2.67 -14.82 13.58
N ASP A 49 -1.41 -15.16 13.29
CA ASP A 49 -0.27 -14.76 14.14
C ASP A 49 0.78 -13.94 13.39
N GLU A 50 0.64 -13.78 12.07
CA GLU A 50 1.63 -13.14 11.21
C GLU A 50 0.99 -12.14 10.25
N ALA A 51 1.71 -11.06 9.98
CA ALA A 51 1.48 -10.18 8.83
C ALA A 51 2.78 -10.08 8.04
N LYS A 52 2.80 -10.72 6.86
CA LYS A 52 3.99 -10.79 6.01
C LYS A 52 3.85 -9.82 4.85
N VAL A 53 4.69 -8.79 4.84
CA VAL A 53 4.73 -7.84 3.74
C VAL A 53 5.47 -8.47 2.56
N THR A 54 4.79 -8.65 1.43
CA THR A 54 5.33 -9.35 0.25
C THR A 54 5.74 -8.41 -0.88
N ALA A 55 5.15 -7.21 -0.95
CA ALA A 55 5.57 -6.17 -1.88
C ALA A 55 5.34 -4.78 -1.29
N ILE A 56 6.32 -3.89 -1.41
CA ILE A 56 6.24 -2.50 -0.95
C ILE A 56 6.43 -1.58 -2.17
N PRO A 57 5.41 -0.81 -2.59
CA PRO A 57 5.56 0.15 -3.67
C PRO A 57 6.36 1.36 -3.20
N HIS A 58 6.98 2.07 -4.15
CA HIS A 58 7.85 3.21 -3.89
C HIS A 58 7.17 4.36 -3.14
N MET A 59 5.85 4.47 -3.25
CA MET A 59 5.04 5.47 -2.53
C MET A 59 4.86 5.15 -1.05
N VAL A 60 5.17 3.94 -0.59
CA VAL A 60 5.12 3.60 0.84
C VAL A 60 6.43 4.05 1.49
N ASN A 61 6.31 4.99 2.42
CA ASN A 61 7.43 5.44 3.23
C ASN A 61 7.73 4.45 4.38
N ALA A 62 6.69 3.94 5.03
CA ALA A 62 6.84 2.96 6.10
C ALA A 62 5.62 2.05 6.25
N VAL A 63 5.87 0.83 6.74
CA VAL A 63 4.86 -0.10 7.26
C VAL A 63 5.26 -0.50 8.67
N HIS A 64 4.42 -0.20 9.65
CA HIS A 64 4.61 -0.64 11.03
C HIS A 64 3.64 -1.77 11.34
N VAL A 65 4.17 -2.93 11.70
CA VAL A 65 3.38 -4.09 12.13
C VAL A 65 3.59 -4.28 13.62
N LYS A 66 2.50 -4.20 14.40
CA LYS A 66 2.53 -4.37 15.86
C LYS A 66 2.00 -5.74 16.26
N LEU A 67 2.52 -6.26 17.37
CA LEU A 67 2.06 -7.52 17.98
C LEU A 67 0.59 -7.48 18.44
N THR A 68 0.03 -6.29 18.63
CA THR A 68 -1.39 -6.07 18.95
C THR A 68 -2.32 -6.20 17.74
N LYS A 69 -1.86 -6.82 16.65
CA LYS A 69 -2.57 -6.97 15.37
C LYS A 69 -2.95 -5.64 14.71
N GLU A 70 -2.07 -4.65 14.81
CA GLU A 70 -2.23 -3.35 14.16
C GLU A 70 -1.18 -3.17 13.07
N ILE A 71 -1.63 -2.77 11.89
CA ILE A 71 -0.79 -2.40 10.75
C ILE A 71 -0.98 -0.92 10.51
N GLU A 72 0.10 -0.15 10.51
CA GLU A 72 0.08 1.25 10.11
C GLU A 72 0.88 1.42 8.82
N VAL A 73 0.26 2.03 7.82
CA VAL A 73 0.89 2.34 6.53
C VAL A 73 1.05 3.85 6.41
N VAL A 74 2.28 4.29 6.19
CA VAL A 74 2.64 5.68 5.95
C VAL A 74 3.02 5.83 4.50
N TRP A 75 2.18 6.51 3.74
CA TRP A 75 2.43 6.85 2.34
C TRP A 75 3.17 8.18 2.24
N SER A 76 4.09 8.27 1.28
CA SER A 76 4.79 9.49 0.91
C SER A 76 3.80 10.54 0.39
N SER A 77 4.02 11.80 0.77
CA SER A 77 3.32 12.95 0.20
C SER A 77 3.97 13.48 -1.08
N GLU A 78 5.20 13.06 -1.36
CA GLU A 78 5.94 13.47 -2.56
C GLU A 78 5.51 12.58 -3.72
N TYR A 79 4.45 13.00 -4.41
CA TYR A 79 4.22 12.55 -5.77
C TYR A 79 5.37 13.08 -6.62
N TYR A 80 5.98 12.24 -7.47
CA TYR A 80 6.81 12.73 -8.56
C TYR A 80 6.04 13.88 -9.20
N GLN A 81 6.62 15.09 -9.18
CA GLN A 81 5.95 16.29 -9.63
C GLN A 81 5.26 15.98 -10.96
N THR A 82 3.94 16.14 -11.02
CA THR A 82 3.09 15.93 -12.20
C THR A 82 3.42 16.87 -13.37
N ALA A 83 4.55 17.59 -13.28
CA ALA A 83 5.21 18.37 -14.32
C ALA A 83 6.37 17.61 -15.00
N ALA A 84 6.66 16.37 -14.62
CA ALA A 84 7.63 15.55 -15.34
C ALA A 84 7.14 15.31 -16.77
N THR A 85 7.88 15.87 -17.73
CA THR A 85 7.64 15.65 -19.16
C THR A 85 8.19 14.27 -19.51
N GLU A 86 7.36 13.41 -20.10
CA GLU A 86 7.81 12.14 -20.65
C GLU A 86 8.85 12.42 -21.75
N ALA A 87 10.10 12.00 -21.52
CA ALA A 87 11.15 12.09 -22.53
C ALA A 87 11.11 10.80 -23.36
N ILE A 88 10.53 10.88 -24.55
CA ILE A 88 10.62 9.80 -25.55
C ILE A 88 12.01 9.92 -26.18
N TYR A 89 12.85 8.91 -25.97
CA TYR A 89 14.11 8.75 -26.68
C TYR A 89 13.88 7.74 -27.82
N GLU A 90 13.98 8.19 -29.06
CA GLU A 90 14.11 7.29 -30.21
C GLU A 90 15.61 6.95 -30.35
N GLU A 91 15.94 5.65 -30.47
CA GLU A 91 17.29 5.22 -30.83
C GLU A 91 17.58 5.68 -32.28
N GLU A 92 18.63 6.48 -32.49
CA GLU A 92 19.17 6.80 -33.82
C GLU A 92 19.86 5.59 -34.48
#